data_AF-A0A7C5FZR6-F1
#
_entry.id   AF-A0A7C5FZR6-F1
#
_cell.length_a   1.000
_cell.length_b   1.000
_cell.length_c   1.000
_cell.angle_alpha   90.00
_cell.angle_beta   90.00
_cell.angle_gamma   90.00
#
_symmetry.space_group_name_H-M   'P 1'
#
loop_
_entity.id
_entity.type
_entity.pdbx_description
1 polymer ?
#
loop_
_entity_poly.entity_id
_entity_poly.type
_entity_poly.pdbx_seq_one_letter_code
_entity_poly.pdbx_strand_id
1 'polypeptide(L)'
;MGAQSSVDPFWKGLVRIEPDPRALQFADAVTQERKNNGEVGWETLLNASLWASGADEGPPGSTTAQNGPSDPSQKLRKVIEKLRTDGGPRGDGRTKGEAVLSLMYQDFLRAYSERQTRLDVLLRTGYYNCVSSAVLYTIMGRSVGLDVQGVATRDHAFCLLRLGDVSVDVETTSSLGFDPGSKTEFHDAFGRLTGFA
;
A
#
# COMPACT_ATOMS: atom_id res chain seq x y z
N MET A 1 43.49 25.35 16.22
CA MET A 1 43.45 25.25 14.74
C MET A 1 42.07 24.73 14.36
N GLY A 2 41.16 25.64 13.97
CA GLY A 2 39.79 25.28 13.60
C GLY A 2 39.69 25.03 12.09
N ALA A 3 39.23 23.86 11.70
CA ALA A 3 38.94 23.55 10.31
C ALA A 3 37.67 24.29 9.88
N GLN A 4 37.80 25.33 9.08
CA GLN A 4 36.69 25.89 8.31
C GLN A 4 36.34 24.87 7.22
N SER A 5 35.19 24.21 7.34
CA SER A 5 34.67 23.39 6.24
C SER A 5 34.24 24.32 5.11
N SER A 6 35.01 24.37 4.03
CA SER A 6 34.61 25.03 2.80
C SER A 6 33.49 24.21 2.14
N VAL A 7 32.25 24.61 2.38
CA VAL A 7 31.11 24.15 1.58
C VAL A 7 31.33 24.55 0.12
N ASP A 8 31.26 23.55 -0.76
CA ASP A 8 31.44 23.68 -2.21
C ASP A 8 30.53 24.79 -2.79
N PRO A 9 31.07 25.73 -3.58
CA PRO A 9 30.32 26.86 -4.13
C PRO A 9 29.11 26.47 -5.00
N PHE A 10 28.99 25.22 -5.43
CA PHE A 10 27.83 24.74 -6.20
C PHE A 10 26.50 24.85 -5.44
N TRP A 11 26.52 24.81 -4.10
CA TRP A 11 25.30 24.79 -3.27
C TRP A 11 24.81 26.16 -2.79
N LYS A 12 25.51 27.26 -3.14
CA LYS A 12 25.23 28.61 -2.59
C LYS A 12 23.92 29.27 -3.07
N GLY A 13 23.13 28.61 -3.92
CA GLY A 13 21.88 29.14 -4.46
C GLY A 13 20.72 28.15 -4.53
N LEU A 14 20.87 26.94 -3.97
CA LEU A 14 19.77 25.97 -3.95
C LEU A 14 18.77 26.35 -2.86
N VAL A 15 17.52 26.59 -3.29
CA VAL A 15 16.38 26.70 -2.39
C VAL A 15 16.33 25.41 -1.58
N ARG A 16 16.59 25.53 -0.27
CA ARG A 16 16.38 24.42 0.65
C ARG A 16 14.88 24.20 0.72
N ILE A 17 14.41 23.14 0.08
CA ILE A 17 13.02 22.71 0.21
C ILE A 17 12.92 22.08 1.60
N GLU A 18 12.26 22.77 2.52
CA GLU A 18 11.93 22.20 3.81
C GLU A 18 10.94 21.04 3.58
N PRO A 19 11.14 19.88 4.24
CA PRO A 19 10.23 18.76 4.08
C PRO A 19 8.84 19.12 4.61
N ASP A 20 7.80 18.56 3.99
CA ASP A 20 6.44 18.64 4.55
C ASP A 20 6.47 18.07 5.98
N PRO A 21 6.02 18.82 7.01
CA PRO A 21 5.99 18.33 8.39
C PRO A 21 5.25 17.00 8.54
N ARG A 22 4.27 16.70 7.69
CA ARG A 22 3.55 15.42 7.68
C ARG A 22 4.46 14.26 7.25
N ALA A 23 5.37 14.49 6.32
CA ALA A 23 6.36 13.48 5.93
C ALA A 23 7.24 13.08 7.11
N LEU A 24 7.65 14.06 7.93
CA LEU A 24 8.40 13.82 9.16
C LEU A 24 7.57 13.03 10.19
N GLN A 25 6.29 13.40 10.37
CA GLN A 25 5.38 12.67 11.26
C GLN A 25 5.19 11.21 10.83
N PHE A 26 5.05 10.93 9.54
CA PHE A 26 4.99 9.56 9.04
C PHE A 26 6.29 8.79 9.27
N ALA A 27 7.45 9.43 9.04
CA ALA A 27 8.75 8.82 9.30
C ALA A 27 8.93 8.46 10.79
N ASP A 28 8.50 9.33 11.69
CA ASP A 28 8.52 9.10 13.13
C ASP A 28 7.56 7.97 13.52
N ALA A 29 6.31 7.99 13.02
CA ALA A 29 5.33 6.94 13.29
C ALA A 29 5.83 5.55 12.82
N VAL A 30 6.34 5.46 11.60
CA VAL A 30 6.95 4.23 11.05
C VAL A 30 8.12 3.76 11.91
N THR A 31 8.98 4.68 12.37
CA THR A 31 10.12 4.35 13.21
C THR A 31 9.68 3.82 14.58
N GLN A 32 8.68 4.44 15.20
CA GLN A 32 8.16 4.02 16.51
C GLN A 32 7.43 2.68 16.41
N GLU A 33 6.56 2.49 15.41
CA GLU A 33 5.83 1.24 15.23
C GLU A 33 6.76 0.06 14.95
N ARG A 34 7.77 0.23 14.10
CA ARG A 34 8.77 -0.83 13.88
C ARG A 34 9.53 -1.20 15.15
N LYS A 35 9.87 -0.21 15.99
CA LYS A 35 10.54 -0.47 17.28
C LYS A 35 9.63 -1.22 18.26
N ASN A 36 8.35 -0.87 18.30
CA ASN A 36 7.41 -1.40 19.28
C ASN A 36 6.81 -2.75 18.86
N ASN A 37 6.51 -2.90 17.57
CA ASN A 37 5.70 -3.99 17.03
C ASN A 37 6.47 -4.87 16.04
N GLY A 38 7.71 -4.50 15.67
CA GLY A 38 8.47 -5.15 14.60
C GLY A 38 8.03 -4.77 13.19
N GLU A 39 6.85 -4.16 13.04
CA GLU A 39 6.26 -3.79 11.75
C GLU A 39 5.41 -2.51 11.82
N VAL A 40 5.07 -1.96 10.64
CA VAL A 40 4.20 -0.79 10.50
C VAL A 40 2.74 -1.22 10.46
N GLY A 41 1.89 -0.58 11.25
CA GLY A 41 0.46 -0.82 11.29
C GLY A 41 -0.25 -0.42 10.01
N TRP A 42 -1.39 -1.07 9.73
CA TRP A 42 -2.16 -0.81 8.51
C TRP A 42 -2.74 0.62 8.46
N GLU A 43 -3.06 1.23 9.60
CA GLU A 43 -3.58 2.60 9.66
C GLU A 43 -2.52 3.62 9.26
N THR A 44 -1.29 3.46 9.75
CA THR A 44 -0.15 4.30 9.39
C THR A 44 0.15 4.19 7.89
N LEU A 45 0.10 2.98 7.33
CA LEU A 45 0.24 2.77 5.89
C LEU A 45 -0.89 3.40 5.08
N LEU A 46 -2.14 3.26 5.52
CA LEU A 46 -3.30 3.89 4.86
C LEU A 46 -3.15 5.41 4.83
N ASN A 47 -2.87 6.02 5.97
CA ASN A 47 -2.75 7.48 6.09
C ASN A 47 -1.57 8.01 5.27
N ALA A 48 -0.41 7.35 5.33
CA ALA A 48 0.75 7.72 4.51
C ALA A 48 0.46 7.58 3.01
N SER A 49 -0.27 6.54 2.60
CA SER A 49 -0.63 6.31 1.20
C SER A 49 -1.64 7.33 0.68
N LEU A 50 -2.60 7.75 1.51
CA LEU A 50 -3.56 8.80 1.16
C LEU A 50 -2.89 10.17 1.08
N TRP A 51 -1.97 10.48 2.00
CA TRP A 51 -1.16 11.69 1.92
C TRP A 51 -0.28 11.71 0.67
N ALA A 52 0.43 10.62 0.36
CA ALA A 52 1.23 10.48 -0.86
C ALA A 52 0.37 10.54 -2.13
N SER A 53 -0.90 10.16 -2.02
CA SER A 53 -1.90 10.32 -3.06
C SER A 53 -2.44 11.74 -3.15
N GLY A 54 -1.99 12.72 -2.36
CA GLY A 54 -2.52 14.08 -2.38
C GLY A 54 -4.01 14.18 -2.01
N ALA A 55 -4.51 13.25 -1.18
CA ALA A 55 -5.90 13.27 -0.70
C ALA A 55 -6.12 14.23 0.47
N ASP A 56 -5.04 14.70 1.09
CA ASP A 56 -5.06 15.58 2.27
C ASP A 56 -4.47 16.95 1.86
N GLU A 57 -5.31 17.82 1.31
CA GLU A 57 -4.99 19.25 1.05
C GLU A 57 -5.20 20.13 2.31
N GLY A 58 -5.56 19.52 3.45
CA GLY A 58 -5.78 20.22 4.71
C GLY A 58 -4.47 20.53 5.47
N PRO A 59 -4.40 21.66 6.22
CA PRO A 59 -3.23 21.98 7.02
C PRO A 59 -2.95 20.88 8.08
N PRO A 60 -1.68 20.69 8.49
CA PRO A 60 -1.32 19.70 9.50
C PRO A 60 -2.16 19.88 10.77
N GLY A 61 -2.92 18.85 11.16
CA GLY A 61 -3.84 18.88 12.31
C GLY A 61 -5.33 18.97 11.98
N SER A 62 -5.73 19.10 10.71
CA SER A 62 -7.14 19.02 10.33
C SER A 62 -7.62 17.57 10.26
N THR A 63 -8.21 17.06 11.34
CA THR A 63 -8.96 15.78 11.38
C THR A 63 -10.24 15.80 10.53
N THR A 64 -10.54 16.92 9.86
CA THR A 64 -11.83 17.21 9.21
C THR A 64 -12.00 16.53 7.84
N ALA A 65 -10.93 16.29 7.08
CA ALA A 65 -11.03 15.57 5.80
C ALA A 65 -11.15 14.04 6.00
N GLN A 66 -10.54 13.52 7.06
CA GLN A 66 -10.44 12.08 7.34
C GLN A 66 -11.74 11.46 7.91
N ASN A 67 -12.78 12.26 8.17
CA ASN A 67 -14.04 11.78 8.77
C ASN A 67 -15.31 12.34 8.11
N GLY A 68 -15.18 13.03 6.96
CA GLY A 68 -16.33 13.51 6.20
C GLY A 68 -16.98 12.43 5.32
N PRO A 69 -18.24 12.59 4.88
CA PRO A 69 -18.90 11.65 3.95
C PRO A 69 -18.21 11.52 2.58
N SER A 70 -17.21 12.36 2.28
CA SER A 70 -16.36 12.30 1.08
C SER A 70 -14.98 11.67 1.31
N ASP A 71 -14.68 11.16 2.52
CA ASP A 71 -13.41 10.48 2.80
C ASP A 71 -13.30 9.19 1.98
N PRO A 72 -12.33 9.09 1.03
CA PRO A 72 -12.12 7.87 0.26
C PRO A 72 -11.81 6.64 1.13
N SER A 73 -11.27 6.84 2.34
CA SER A 73 -10.89 5.75 3.25
C SER A 73 -12.07 5.11 3.98
N GLN A 74 -13.21 5.79 4.08
CA GLN A 74 -14.33 5.34 4.92
C GLN A 74 -14.85 3.95 4.52
N LYS A 75 -14.96 3.68 3.21
CA LYS A 75 -15.37 2.35 2.72
C LYS A 75 -14.35 1.28 3.12
N LEU A 76 -13.06 1.55 2.93
CA LEU A 76 -11.99 0.62 3.28
C LEU A 76 -11.99 0.30 4.77
N ARG A 77 -12.11 1.31 5.64
CA ARG A 77 -12.18 1.12 7.08
C ARG A 77 -13.38 0.25 7.49
N LYS A 78 -14.56 0.47 6.88
CA LYS A 78 -15.74 -0.37 7.13
C LYS A 78 -15.52 -1.83 6.70
N VAL A 79 -14.89 -2.05 5.54
CA VAL A 79 -14.56 -3.40 5.06
C VAL A 79 -13.54 -4.07 5.99
N ILE A 80 -12.49 -3.35 6.39
CA ILE A 80 -11.48 -3.84 7.33
C ILE A 80 -12.11 -4.18 8.69
N GLU A 81 -12.98 -3.32 9.21
CA GLU A 81 -13.64 -3.58 10.48
C GLU A 81 -14.49 -4.85 10.39
N LYS A 82 -15.28 -5.00 9.32
CA LYS A 82 -16.04 -6.23 9.05
C LYS A 82 -15.12 -7.45 8.99
N LEU A 83 -13.96 -7.34 8.33
CA LEU A 83 -12.96 -8.40 8.27
C LEU A 83 -12.34 -8.74 9.62
N ARG A 84 -12.37 -7.81 10.59
CA ARG A 84 -11.84 -8.07 11.94
C ARG A 84 -12.92 -8.60 12.88
N THR A 85 -14.17 -8.17 12.74
CA THR A 85 -15.28 -8.50 13.66
C THR A 85 -16.02 -9.78 13.31
N ASP A 86 -16.18 -10.13 12.03
CA ASP A 86 -16.99 -11.29 11.62
C ASP A 86 -16.24 -12.64 11.76
N GLY A 87 -15.17 -12.64 12.56
CA GLY A 87 -14.20 -13.74 12.67
C GLY A 87 -13.20 -13.79 11.52
N GLY A 88 -13.22 -12.78 10.64
CA GLY A 88 -12.33 -12.61 9.49
C GLY A 88 -12.24 -13.79 8.54
N PRO A 89 -11.31 -13.76 7.58
CA PRO A 89 -10.99 -14.98 6.87
C PRO A 89 -10.45 -16.01 7.89
N ARG A 90 -11.24 -17.05 8.12
CA ARG A 90 -10.87 -18.17 8.99
C ARG A 90 -9.92 -19.09 8.21
N GLY A 91 -8.90 -19.59 8.88
CA GLY A 91 -7.89 -20.47 8.25
C GLY A 91 -6.47 -19.98 8.49
N ASP A 92 -5.55 -20.66 7.81
CA ASP A 92 -4.12 -20.32 7.82
C ASP A 92 -3.85 -18.99 7.08
N GLY A 93 -2.61 -18.50 7.17
CA GLY A 93 -2.26 -17.22 6.54
C GLY A 93 -2.43 -17.22 5.01
N ARG A 94 -2.34 -18.39 4.37
CA ARG A 94 -2.56 -18.55 2.93
C ARG A 94 -4.02 -18.31 2.55
N THR A 95 -4.94 -18.96 3.25
CA THR A 95 -6.39 -18.77 3.10
C THR A 95 -6.78 -17.30 3.32
N LYS A 96 -6.21 -16.66 4.35
CA LYS A 96 -6.40 -15.23 4.61
C LYS A 96 -5.89 -14.36 3.47
N GLY A 97 -4.69 -14.64 2.96
CA GLY A 97 -4.08 -13.89 1.87
C GLY A 97 -4.91 -13.94 0.58
N GLU A 98 -5.44 -15.11 0.21
CA GLU A 98 -6.28 -15.28 -0.98
C GLU A 98 -7.65 -14.62 -0.81
N ALA A 99 -8.23 -14.69 0.40
CA ALA A 99 -9.47 -14.01 0.72
C ALA A 99 -9.35 -12.48 0.64
N VAL A 100 -8.23 -11.91 1.11
CA VAL A 100 -7.96 -10.46 0.98
C VAL A 100 -7.92 -10.04 -0.48
N LEU A 101 -7.21 -10.79 -1.34
CA LEU A 101 -7.16 -10.50 -2.78
C LEU A 101 -8.55 -10.56 -3.41
N SER A 102 -9.32 -11.60 -3.08
CA SER A 102 -10.68 -11.78 -3.58
C SER A 102 -11.59 -10.61 -3.20
N LEU A 103 -11.51 -10.13 -1.95
CA LEU A 103 -12.29 -8.99 -1.47
C LEU A 103 -11.90 -7.68 -2.16
N MET A 104 -10.62 -7.48 -2.47
CA MET A 104 -10.20 -6.30 -3.25
C MET A 104 -10.92 -6.24 -4.59
N TYR A 105 -11.02 -7.36 -5.31
CA TYR A 105 -11.71 -7.44 -6.60
C TYR A 105 -13.24 -7.29 -6.48
N GLN A 106 -13.81 -7.78 -5.39
CA GLN A 106 -15.25 -7.65 -5.16
C GLN A 106 -15.65 -6.20 -4.83
N ASP A 107 -14.86 -5.52 -4.00
CA ASP A 107 -15.27 -4.24 -3.42
C ASP A 107 -14.59 -3.02 -4.03
N PHE A 108 -13.37 -3.13 -4.56
CA PHE A 108 -12.54 -1.97 -4.90
C PHE A 108 -12.04 -1.97 -6.34
N LEU A 109 -11.47 -3.06 -6.83
CA LEU A 109 -10.78 -3.09 -8.13
C LEU A 109 -11.77 -3.29 -9.29
N ARG A 110 -11.91 -2.28 -10.15
CA ARG A 110 -12.85 -2.29 -11.28
C ARG A 110 -12.16 -2.32 -12.64
N ALA A 111 -11.17 -1.45 -12.85
CA ALA A 111 -10.52 -1.32 -14.15
C ALA A 111 -9.05 -0.94 -14.01
N TYR A 112 -8.19 -1.63 -14.76
CA TYR A 112 -6.77 -1.31 -14.81
C TYR A 112 -6.51 -0.02 -15.62
N SER A 113 -5.64 0.83 -15.10
CA SER A 113 -5.20 2.10 -15.71
C SER A 113 -3.72 2.33 -15.40
N GLU A 114 -2.86 2.00 -16.36
CA GLU A 114 -1.39 1.95 -16.21
C GLU A 114 -0.77 3.15 -15.48
N ARG A 115 -1.25 4.37 -15.75
CA ARG A 115 -0.68 5.62 -15.21
C ARG A 115 -1.29 6.06 -13.87
N GLN A 116 -2.29 5.34 -13.36
CA GLN A 116 -2.99 5.68 -12.13
C GLN A 116 -2.36 4.92 -10.96
N THR A 117 -1.55 5.58 -10.13
CA THR A 117 -0.87 4.97 -8.96
C THR A 117 -1.45 5.39 -7.60
N ARG A 118 -2.41 6.32 -7.58
CA ARG A 118 -2.93 6.95 -6.35
C ARG A 118 -4.02 6.11 -5.69
N LEU A 119 -3.86 5.84 -4.40
CA LEU A 119 -4.82 5.07 -3.59
C LEU A 119 -6.16 5.81 -3.45
N ASP A 120 -6.16 7.14 -3.36
CA ASP A 120 -7.38 7.94 -3.22
C ASP A 120 -8.33 7.79 -4.41
N VAL A 121 -7.79 7.78 -5.63
CA VAL A 121 -8.56 7.55 -6.86
C VAL A 121 -9.05 6.10 -6.92
N LEU A 122 -8.21 5.12 -6.56
CA LEU A 122 -8.62 3.72 -6.48
C LEU A 122 -9.83 3.57 -5.58
N LEU A 123 -9.78 4.08 -4.35
CA LEU A 123 -10.86 3.94 -3.38
C LEU A 123 -12.16 4.64 -3.81
N ARG A 124 -12.07 5.75 -4.56
CA ARG A 124 -13.27 6.46 -5.09
C ARG A 124 -13.87 5.81 -6.33
N THR A 125 -13.04 5.36 -7.25
CA THR A 125 -13.46 5.07 -8.62
C THR A 125 -13.26 3.62 -9.04
N GLY A 126 -12.39 2.90 -8.34
CA GLY A 126 -11.97 1.54 -8.66
C GLY A 126 -11.00 1.44 -9.84
N TYR A 127 -10.49 2.56 -10.35
CA TYR A 127 -9.37 2.54 -11.30
C TYR A 127 -8.05 2.34 -10.54
N TYR A 128 -7.23 1.40 -10.99
CA TYR A 128 -6.00 1.01 -10.31
C TYR A 128 -4.88 0.65 -11.28
N ASN A 129 -3.66 0.56 -10.77
CA ASN A 129 -2.55 -0.12 -11.43
C ASN A 129 -1.81 -1.01 -10.43
N CYS A 130 -0.70 -1.60 -10.84
CA CYS A 130 0.13 -2.48 -10.00
C CYS A 130 0.54 -1.85 -8.67
N VAL A 131 0.86 -0.55 -8.64
CA VAL A 131 1.27 0.15 -7.43
C VAL A 131 0.08 0.33 -6.48
N SER A 132 -1.03 0.88 -6.98
CA SER A 132 -2.19 1.15 -6.11
C SER A 132 -2.87 -0.12 -5.63
N SER A 133 -2.88 -1.20 -6.42
CA SER A 133 -3.36 -2.52 -5.97
C SER A 133 -2.43 -3.17 -4.94
N ALA A 134 -1.10 -3.09 -5.12
CA ALA A 134 -0.15 -3.63 -4.15
C ALA A 134 -0.22 -2.90 -2.78
N VAL A 135 -0.38 -1.58 -2.82
CA VAL A 135 -0.59 -0.77 -1.61
C VAL A 135 -1.88 -1.18 -0.90
N LEU A 136 -2.99 -1.30 -1.63
CA LEU A 136 -4.26 -1.73 -1.04
C LEU A 136 -4.17 -3.14 -0.44
N TYR A 137 -3.54 -4.10 -1.13
CA TYR A 137 -3.34 -5.46 -0.61
C TYR A 137 -2.51 -5.45 0.68
N THR A 138 -1.43 -4.67 0.72
CA THR A 138 -0.58 -4.52 1.91
C THR A 138 -1.37 -3.98 3.10
N ILE A 139 -2.20 -2.94 2.88
CA ILE A 139 -3.04 -2.35 3.93
C ILE A 139 -4.07 -3.38 4.44
N MET A 140 -4.82 -4.01 3.54
CA MET A 140 -5.85 -4.98 3.93
C MET A 140 -5.24 -6.23 4.60
N GLY A 141 -4.14 -6.76 4.07
CA GLY A 141 -3.45 -7.91 4.64
C GLY A 141 -2.92 -7.66 6.05
N ARG A 142 -2.24 -6.53 6.27
CA ARG A 142 -1.76 -6.14 7.61
C ARG A 142 -2.91 -5.90 8.58
N SER A 143 -4.06 -5.44 8.10
CA SER A 143 -5.24 -5.23 8.96
C SER A 143 -5.81 -6.51 9.58
N VAL A 144 -5.51 -7.67 8.99
CA VAL A 144 -5.89 -9.00 9.48
C VAL A 144 -4.68 -9.80 10.01
N GLY A 145 -3.57 -9.12 10.28
CA GLY A 145 -2.38 -9.68 10.91
C GLY A 145 -1.49 -10.52 9.98
N LEU A 146 -1.52 -10.27 8.68
CA LEU A 146 -0.59 -10.89 7.74
C LEU A 146 0.69 -10.06 7.57
N ASP A 147 1.84 -10.73 7.55
CA ASP A 147 3.12 -10.12 7.16
C ASP A 147 3.17 -9.99 5.63
N VAL A 148 2.75 -8.82 5.15
CA VAL A 148 2.73 -8.47 3.73
C VAL A 148 3.76 -7.37 3.46
N GLN A 149 4.53 -7.57 2.40
CA GLN A 149 5.53 -6.63 1.91
C GLN A 149 5.27 -6.31 0.44
N GLY A 150 5.16 -5.03 0.10
CA GLY A 150 5.15 -4.60 -1.30
C GLY A 150 6.54 -4.81 -1.91
N VAL A 151 6.59 -5.35 -3.12
CA VAL A 151 7.80 -5.50 -3.93
C VAL A 151 7.65 -4.59 -5.14
N ALA A 152 8.61 -3.69 -5.32
CA ALA A 152 8.70 -2.83 -6.50
C ALA A 152 9.90 -3.27 -7.35
N THR A 153 9.65 -3.62 -8.60
CA THR A 153 10.67 -3.80 -9.62
C THR A 153 10.79 -2.52 -10.46
N ARG A 154 11.59 -2.56 -11.53
CA ARG A 154 11.77 -1.43 -12.44
C ARG A 154 10.46 -1.02 -13.15
N ASP A 155 9.61 -1.99 -13.42
CA ASP A 155 8.46 -1.92 -14.32
C ASP A 155 7.17 -2.43 -13.71
N HIS A 156 7.22 -3.00 -12.50
CA HIS A 156 6.08 -3.68 -11.90
C HIS A 156 6.07 -3.57 -10.37
N ALA A 157 4.89 -3.82 -9.79
CA ALA A 157 4.73 -3.90 -8.35
C ALA A 157 3.77 -5.03 -7.99
N PHE A 158 4.15 -5.82 -6.99
CA PHE A 158 3.34 -6.93 -6.46
C PHE A 158 3.54 -7.03 -4.94
N CYS A 159 3.00 -8.07 -4.30
CA CYS A 159 3.19 -8.28 -2.86
C CYS A 159 3.80 -9.65 -2.56
N LEU A 160 4.59 -9.72 -1.50
CA LEU A 160 5.09 -10.94 -0.89
C LEU A 160 4.37 -11.13 0.45
N LEU A 161 3.71 -12.27 0.62
CA LEU A 161 3.13 -12.72 1.88
C LEU A 161 4.07 -13.72 2.56
N ARG A 162 4.55 -13.41 3.77
CA ARG A 162 5.42 -14.29 4.54
C ARG A 162 4.62 -15.17 5.49
N LEU A 163 4.86 -16.47 5.44
CA LEU A 163 4.21 -17.53 6.21
C LEU A 163 5.28 -18.41 6.87
N GLY A 164 5.95 -17.87 7.89
CA GLY A 164 7.11 -18.52 8.51
C GLY A 164 8.26 -18.62 7.50
N ASP A 165 8.70 -19.84 7.21
CA ASP A 165 9.81 -20.11 6.28
C ASP A 165 9.39 -20.08 4.81
N VAL A 166 8.08 -19.98 4.53
CA VAL A 166 7.54 -19.92 3.16
C VAL A 166 7.14 -18.49 2.84
N SER A 167 7.38 -18.06 1.61
CA SER A 167 6.85 -16.81 1.07
C SER A 167 5.98 -17.10 -0.15
N VAL A 168 4.91 -16.33 -0.30
CA VAL A 168 3.94 -16.45 -1.39
C VAL A 168 3.88 -15.15 -2.16
N ASP A 169 4.10 -15.22 -3.46
CA ASP A 169 3.90 -14.07 -4.34
C ASP A 169 2.41 -13.83 -4.56
N VAL A 170 2.02 -12.56 -4.56
CA VAL A 170 0.65 -12.12 -4.80
C VAL A 170 0.66 -11.05 -5.89
N GLU A 171 0.27 -11.48 -7.09
CA GLU A 171 0.03 -10.59 -8.22
C GLU A 171 -1.31 -9.87 -8.03
N THR A 172 -1.25 -8.66 -7.50
CA THR A 172 -2.46 -7.90 -7.15
C THR A 172 -3.22 -7.33 -8.35
N THR A 173 -2.65 -7.39 -9.57
CA THR A 173 -3.36 -6.99 -10.79
C THR A 173 -4.14 -8.11 -11.45
N SER A 174 -4.15 -9.32 -10.86
CA SER A 174 -5.01 -10.43 -11.28
C SER A 174 -5.86 -10.96 -10.12
N SER A 175 -7.15 -11.22 -10.36
CA SER A 175 -8.03 -11.86 -9.36
C SER A 175 -7.62 -13.30 -9.04
N LEU A 176 -6.85 -13.92 -9.93
CA LEU A 176 -6.25 -15.25 -9.75
C LEU A 176 -4.77 -15.16 -9.37
N GLY A 177 -4.26 -13.97 -9.04
CA GLY A 177 -2.85 -13.72 -8.83
C GLY A 177 -2.30 -14.19 -7.48
N PHE A 178 -3.06 -14.93 -6.68
CA PHE A 178 -2.56 -15.50 -5.44
C PHE A 178 -1.76 -16.78 -5.72
N ASP A 179 -0.48 -16.78 -5.31
CA ASP A 179 0.52 -17.81 -5.60
C ASP A 179 0.59 -18.18 -7.10
N PRO A 180 0.96 -17.23 -7.97
CA PRO A 180 0.90 -17.41 -9.40
C PRO A 180 1.80 -18.54 -9.92
N GLY A 181 2.95 -18.75 -9.29
CA GLY A 181 3.92 -19.77 -9.69
C GLY A 181 3.45 -21.21 -9.48
N SER A 182 2.37 -21.43 -8.72
CA SER A 182 1.78 -22.76 -8.52
C SER A 182 0.58 -23.05 -9.42
N LYS A 183 0.11 -22.09 -10.23
CA LYS A 183 -1.09 -22.23 -11.07
C LYS A 183 -0.78 -21.97 -12.55
N THR A 184 -0.90 -23.01 -13.39
CA THR A 184 -0.65 -22.97 -14.83
C THR A 184 -1.44 -21.89 -15.58
N GLU A 185 -2.64 -21.55 -15.10
CA GLU A 185 -3.57 -20.56 -15.69
C GLU A 185 -3.09 -19.11 -15.53
N PHE A 186 -2.17 -18.84 -14.58
CA PHE A 186 -1.64 -17.50 -14.35
C PHE A 186 -0.65 -17.06 -15.43
N HIS A 187 0.18 -17.98 -15.95
CA HIS A 187 1.16 -17.66 -17.00
C HIS A 187 0.50 -17.04 -18.23
N ASP A 188 -0.68 -17.55 -18.59
CA ASP A 188 -1.47 -17.05 -19.71
C ASP A 188 -2.11 -15.67 -19.45
N ALA A 189 -2.57 -15.42 -18.21
CA ALA A 189 -3.19 -14.14 -17.84
C ALA A 189 -2.15 -13.04 -17.61
N PHE A 190 -1.02 -13.37 -16.97
CA PHE A 190 0.07 -12.44 -16.68
C PHE A 190 0.73 -11.95 -17.96
N GLY A 191 1.10 -12.85 -18.88
CA GLY A 191 1.71 -12.45 -20.15
C GLY A 191 0.79 -11.59 -21.03
N ARG A 192 -0.54 -11.82 -20.97
CA ARG A 192 -1.52 -10.99 -21.67
C ARG A 192 -1.71 -9.59 -21.06
N LEU A 193 -1.56 -9.45 -19.73
CA LEU A 193 -1.80 -8.19 -19.03
C LEU A 193 -0.55 -7.30 -18.97
N THR A 194 0.64 -7.91 -18.82
CA THR A 194 1.90 -7.20 -18.56
C THR A 194 2.85 -7.20 -19.77
N GLY A 195 2.64 -8.08 -20.75
CA GLY A 195 3.50 -8.21 -21.93
C GLY A 195 4.83 -8.93 -21.66
N PHE A 196 5.04 -9.50 -20.46
CA PHE A 196 6.18 -10.36 -20.19
C PHE A 196 5.90 -11.79 -20.67
N ALA A 197 6.70 -12.27 -21.63
CA ALA A 197 6.76 -13.65 -22.10
C ALA A 197 8.15 -14.23 -21.82
#